data_AF-A0A918ZG27-F1
#
_entry.id   AF-A0A918ZG27-F1
#
_cell.length_a   1.000
_cell.length_b   1.000
_cell.length_c   1.000
_cell.angle_alpha   90.00
_cell.angle_beta   90.00
_cell.angle_gamma   90.00
#
_symmetry.space_group_name_H-M   'P 1'
#
loop_
_entity.id
_entity.type
_entity.pdbx_description
1 polymer ?
#
loop_
_entity_poly.entity_id
_entity_poly.type
_entity_poly.pdbx_seq_one_letter_code
_entity_poly.pdbx_strand_id
1 'polypeptide(L)'
;MQYFTGSKAHNIRTRTIAVHLGLKLSEYGLFETDGGNRVASRSEDEVYARLGLPWIPPTLREDRGEIEAGLRGGLPEVVTERGIRGDLHTHTDLTDGLTPLEEMVAAAAERGYAYYAVTDHAPNLYMQRMTDEKILAQRRQVRSLDGKYHGMRLLHGTELDNGPEGEVD
;
A
#
# COMPACT_ATOMS: atom_id res chain seq x y z
N MET A 1 10.67 -10.74 16.41
CA MET A 1 10.10 -10.08 15.22
C MET A 1 10.55 -8.62 15.17
N GLN A 2 10.20 -7.80 16.18
CA GLN A 2 10.54 -6.36 16.26
C GLN A 2 11.99 -6.04 15.89
N TYR A 3 12.94 -6.74 16.50
CA TYR A 3 14.38 -6.56 16.27
C TYR A 3 14.78 -6.71 14.79
N PHE A 4 14.24 -7.70 14.09
CA PHE A 4 14.63 -8.05 12.72
C PHE A 4 13.87 -7.25 11.66
N THR A 5 12.68 -6.75 11.99
CA THR A 5 11.94 -5.83 11.13
C THR A 5 12.62 -4.47 11.05
N GLY A 6 13.13 -3.98 12.19
CA GLY A 6 13.78 -2.68 12.25
C GLY A 6 12.81 -1.53 11.95
N SER A 7 13.26 -0.44 11.31
CA SER A 7 14.62 -0.22 10.79
C SER A 7 15.69 -0.07 11.89
N LYS A 8 16.96 0.06 11.49
CA LYS A 8 18.06 0.26 12.47
C LYS A 8 17.80 1.49 13.35
N ALA A 9 17.32 2.59 12.77
CA ALA A 9 17.06 3.82 13.49
C ALA A 9 15.92 3.63 14.51
N HIS A 10 14.81 3.02 14.08
CA HIS A 10 13.70 2.66 14.96
C HIS A 10 14.16 1.78 16.14
N ASN A 11 14.99 0.77 15.88
CA ASN A 11 15.55 -0.10 16.92
C ASN A 11 16.44 0.65 17.92
N ILE A 12 17.19 1.66 17.47
CA ILE A 12 17.99 2.51 18.38
C ILE A 12 17.03 3.24 19.32
N ARG A 13 15.98 3.88 18.80
CA ARG A 13 15.01 4.62 19.62
C ARG A 13 14.30 3.73 20.64
N THR A 14 13.81 2.56 20.24
CA THR A 14 13.12 1.65 21.17
C THR A 14 14.06 1.09 22.24
N ARG A 15 15.33 0.83 21.91
CA ARG A 15 16.35 0.47 22.91
C ARG A 15 16.69 1.62 23.84
N THR A 16 16.81 2.85 23.33
CA THR A 16 17.02 4.03 24.16
C THR A 16 15.87 4.18 25.17
N ILE A 17 14.62 4.01 24.75
CA ILE A 17 13.47 4.02 25.65
C ILE A 17 13.57 2.89 26.69
N ALA A 18 13.88 1.65 26.26
CA ALA A 18 14.04 0.52 27.16
C ALA A 18 15.08 0.83 28.27
N VAL A 19 16.24 1.36 27.90
CA VAL A 19 17.31 1.71 28.85
C VAL A 19 16.83 2.75 29.88
N HIS A 20 16.09 3.78 29.46
CA HIS A 20 15.53 4.78 30.39
C HIS A 20 14.49 4.19 31.36
N LEU A 21 13.87 3.06 30.99
CA LEU A 21 12.92 2.33 31.83
C LEU A 21 13.58 1.25 32.71
N GLY A 22 14.91 1.15 32.71
CA GLY A 22 15.63 0.08 33.43
C GLY A 22 15.50 -1.28 32.74
N LEU A 23 15.20 -1.31 31.44
CA LEU A 23 15.00 -2.51 30.64
C LEU A 23 16.08 -2.70 29.58
N LYS A 24 16.30 -3.95 29.18
CA LYS A 24 17.18 -4.34 28.07
C LYS A 24 16.36 -5.01 26.97
N LEU A 25 16.32 -4.37 25.80
CA LEU A 25 15.68 -4.92 24.60
C LEU A 25 16.71 -5.60 23.70
N SER A 26 16.48 -6.87 23.36
CA SER A 26 17.30 -7.67 22.43
C SER A 26 16.43 -8.45 21.45
N GLU A 27 17.05 -9.23 20.56
CA GLU A 27 16.38 -10.13 19.63
C GLU A 27 15.60 -11.26 20.33
N TYR A 28 15.94 -11.56 21.59
CA TYR A 28 15.32 -12.61 22.39
C TYR A 28 14.15 -12.13 23.26
N GLY A 29 13.90 -10.82 23.32
CA GLY A 29 12.83 -10.22 24.10
C GLY A 29 13.27 -8.98 24.89
N LEU A 30 12.45 -8.60 25.85
CA LEU A 30 12.65 -7.49 26.76
C LEU A 30 12.88 -8.04 28.17
N PHE A 31 13.90 -7.51 28.85
CA PHE A 31 14.39 -8.01 30.14
C PHE A 31 14.55 -6.87 31.13
N GLU A 32 14.38 -7.14 32.42
CA GLU A 32 14.83 -6.21 33.47
C GLU A 32 16.36 -6.14 33.47
N THR A 33 16.91 -4.93 33.58
CA THR A 33 18.37 -4.77 33.71
C THR A 33 18.86 -5.37 35.02
N ASP A 34 18.07 -5.21 36.08
CA ASP A 34 18.32 -5.80 37.39
C ASP A 34 17.68 -7.18 37.47
N GLY A 35 18.49 -8.22 37.72
CA GLY A 35 18.01 -9.60 37.86
C GLY A 35 17.79 -10.38 36.55
N GLY A 36 17.71 -9.70 35.40
CA GLY A 36 17.69 -10.36 34.08
C GLY A 36 16.40 -11.10 33.74
N ASN A 37 15.32 -10.87 34.50
CA ASN A 37 14.03 -11.51 34.26
C ASN A 37 13.43 -11.04 32.92
N ARG A 38 12.86 -11.97 32.16
CA ARG A 38 12.19 -11.67 30.89
C ARG A 38 10.77 -11.15 31.15
N VAL A 39 10.49 -9.92 30.71
CA VAL A 39 9.21 -9.22 30.97
C VAL A 39 8.28 -9.17 29.76
N ALA A 40 8.82 -9.36 28.55
CA ALA A 40 8.03 -9.51 27.33
C ALA A 40 8.84 -10.26 26.26
N SER A 41 8.19 -11.17 25.52
CA SER A 41 8.83 -11.84 24.38
C SER A 41 7.85 -12.55 23.44
N ARG A 42 6.56 -12.64 23.80
CA ARG A 42 5.61 -13.49 23.08
C ARG A 42 5.05 -12.79 21.85
N SER A 43 4.81 -11.49 21.92
CA SER A 43 4.32 -10.69 20.81
C SER A 43 5.04 -9.34 20.73
N GLU A 44 4.98 -8.70 19.57
CA GLU A 44 5.48 -7.33 19.42
C GLU A 44 4.67 -6.35 20.25
N ASP A 45 3.34 -6.50 20.29
CA ASP A 45 2.44 -5.68 21.10
C ASP A 45 2.85 -5.67 22.57
N GLU A 46 3.21 -6.83 23.12
CA GLU A 46 3.69 -6.95 24.50
C GLU A 46 4.99 -6.16 24.71
N VAL A 47 5.92 -6.25 23.76
CA VAL A 47 7.18 -5.49 23.82
C VAL A 47 6.91 -3.98 23.74
N TYR A 48 6.12 -3.51 22.77
CA TYR A 48 5.81 -2.07 22.66
C TYR A 48 5.07 -1.55 23.89
N ALA A 49 4.09 -2.29 24.41
CA ALA A 49 3.34 -1.88 25.60
C ALA A 49 4.24 -1.68 26.82
N ARG A 50 5.25 -2.55 27.01
CA ARG A 50 6.25 -2.39 28.09
C ARG A 50 7.17 -1.19 27.89
N LEU A 51 7.33 -0.71 26.66
CA LEU A 51 8.07 0.51 26.34
C LEU A 51 7.19 1.77 26.40
N GLY A 52 5.92 1.65 26.83
CA GLY A 52 4.98 2.77 26.84
C GLY A 52 4.53 3.21 25.44
N LEU A 53 4.62 2.31 24.46
CA LEU A 53 4.24 2.55 23.07
C LEU A 53 3.06 1.66 22.66
N PRO A 54 2.15 2.14 21.81
CA PRO A 54 1.26 1.23 21.08
C PRO A 54 2.09 0.38 20.11
N TRP A 55 1.51 -0.70 19.58
CA TRP A 55 2.11 -1.41 18.46
C TRP A 55 2.24 -0.47 17.25
N ILE A 56 3.45 -0.39 16.68
CA ILE A 56 3.76 0.49 15.54
C ILE A 56 3.79 -0.36 14.27
N PRO A 57 2.96 -0.08 13.25
CA PRO A 57 3.00 -0.76 11.97
C PRO A 57 4.42 -0.80 11.38
N PRO A 58 4.89 -1.94 10.86
CA PRO A 58 6.22 -2.07 10.26
C PRO A 58 6.56 -0.99 9.23
N THR A 59 5.59 -0.56 8.42
CA THR A 59 5.75 0.48 7.39
C THR A 59 6.07 1.87 7.94
N LEU A 60 5.85 2.11 9.23
CA LEU A 60 6.16 3.40 9.89
C LEU A 60 7.51 3.40 10.61
N ARG A 61 8.18 2.25 10.77
CA ARG A 61 9.34 2.06 11.66
C ARG A 61 10.64 2.59 11.06
N GLU A 62 10.70 3.90 10.81
CA GLU A 62 11.81 4.56 10.13
C GLU A 62 12.44 5.73 10.90
N ASP A 63 12.10 5.94 12.18
CA ASP A 63 12.54 7.09 12.99
C ASP A 63 12.23 8.43 12.30
N ARG A 64 11.01 8.55 11.77
CA ARG A 64 10.50 9.75 11.06
C ARG A 64 9.35 10.42 11.80
N GLY A 65 9.21 10.11 13.09
CA GLY A 65 8.20 10.69 14.00
C GLY A 65 7.20 9.68 14.56
N GLU A 66 7.30 8.40 14.20
CA GLU A 66 6.40 7.34 14.66
C GLU A 66 6.54 7.07 16.16
N ILE A 67 7.73 7.24 16.73
CA ILE A 67 7.98 7.07 18.16
C ILE A 67 7.30 8.19 18.94
N GLU A 68 7.54 9.44 18.55
CA GLU A 68 6.94 10.61 19.19
C GLU A 68 5.41 10.63 19.05
N ALA A 69 4.89 10.21 17.88
CA ALA A 69 3.47 10.03 17.66
C ALA A 69 2.90 8.91 18.55
N GLY A 70 3.58 7.77 18.65
CA GLY A 70 3.19 6.65 19.53
C GLY A 70 3.11 7.04 20.99
N LEU A 71 4.13 7.74 21.52
CA LEU A 71 4.16 8.20 22.91
C LEU A 71 3.04 9.20 23.25
N ARG A 72 2.58 9.99 22.26
CA ARG A 72 1.47 10.93 22.43
C ARG A 72 0.09 10.33 22.07
N GLY A 73 0.02 9.05 21.71
CA GLY A 73 -1.23 8.40 21.28
C GLY A 73 -1.78 8.92 19.95
N GLY A 74 -0.93 9.46 19.08
CA GLY A 74 -1.29 10.11 17.82
C GLY A 74 -0.71 9.43 16.58
N LEU A 75 -0.56 8.10 16.59
CA LEU A 75 -0.17 7.38 15.37
C LEU A 75 -1.22 7.54 14.28
N PRO A 76 -0.81 7.72 13.01
CA PRO A 76 -1.74 7.80 11.91
C PRO A 76 -2.42 6.44 11.69
N GLU A 77 -3.67 6.48 11.25
CA GLU A 77 -4.32 5.30 10.68
C GLU A 77 -3.70 5.00 9.32
N VAL A 78 -3.23 3.76 9.14
CA VAL A 78 -2.61 3.33 7.88
C VAL A 78 -3.66 2.70 6.97
N VAL A 79 -3.59 3.03 5.68
CA VAL A 79 -4.40 2.34 4.67
C VAL A 79 -4.01 0.86 4.66
N THR A 80 -5.02 -0.02 4.63
CA THR A 80 -4.84 -1.46 4.52
C THR A 80 -5.52 -1.97 3.26
N GLU A 81 -5.20 -3.18 2.82
CA GLU A 81 -5.85 -3.83 1.66
C GLU A 81 -7.39 -3.85 1.80
N ARG A 82 -7.92 -3.98 3.02
CA ARG A 82 -9.37 -3.93 3.28
C ARG A 82 -10.00 -2.57 2.96
N GLY A 83 -9.22 -1.51 2.98
CA GLY A 83 -9.64 -0.16 2.61
C GLY A 83 -9.59 0.10 1.10
N ILE A 84 -8.96 -0.79 0.32
CA ILE A 84 -8.88 -0.67 -1.14
C ILE A 84 -10.21 -1.08 -1.74
N ARG A 85 -10.87 -0.14 -2.44
CA ARG A 85 -12.19 -0.35 -3.06
C ARG A 85 -12.11 -0.58 -4.56
N GLY A 86 -10.95 -0.45 -5.17
CA GLY A 86 -10.79 -0.56 -6.62
C GLY A 86 -9.43 -0.10 -7.09
N ASP A 87 -9.14 -0.38 -8.34
CA ASP A 87 -7.92 0.04 -9.03
C ASP A 87 -8.24 1.17 -10.02
N LEU A 88 -7.38 2.18 -10.06
CA LEU A 88 -7.59 3.41 -10.84
C LEU A 88 -6.60 3.56 -12.00
N HIS A 89 -5.64 2.64 -12.17
CA HIS A 89 -4.68 2.69 -13.26
C HIS A 89 -4.31 1.28 -13.71
N THR A 90 -4.88 0.81 -14.82
CA THR A 90 -4.65 -0.55 -15.33
C THR A 90 -4.64 -0.60 -16.85
N HIS A 91 -3.79 -1.45 -17.43
CA HIS A 91 -3.58 -1.52 -18.88
C HIS A 91 -3.98 -2.89 -19.42
N THR A 92 -4.63 -2.87 -20.59
CA THR A 92 -5.07 -4.07 -21.30
C THR A 92 -4.04 -4.48 -22.35
N ASP A 93 -4.28 -5.60 -23.02
CA ASP A 93 -3.52 -6.05 -24.19
C ASP A 93 -3.67 -5.15 -25.44
N LEU A 94 -4.41 -4.04 -25.35
CA LEU A 94 -4.43 -3.02 -26.40
C LEU A 94 -3.14 -2.19 -26.45
N THR A 95 -2.42 -2.10 -25.32
CA THR A 95 -1.13 -1.40 -25.21
C THR A 95 -0.04 -2.31 -24.63
N ASP A 96 0.43 -2.07 -23.41
CA ASP A 96 1.50 -2.84 -22.76
C ASP A 96 1.02 -3.79 -21.65
N GLY A 97 -0.29 -3.88 -21.44
CA GLY A 97 -0.87 -4.96 -20.66
C GLY A 97 -0.73 -6.31 -21.37
N LEU A 98 -0.91 -7.39 -20.61
CA LEU A 98 -0.82 -8.77 -21.13
C LEU A 98 -2.17 -9.48 -21.19
N THR A 99 -3.22 -8.83 -20.70
CA THR A 99 -4.49 -9.49 -20.42
C THR A 99 -5.62 -8.77 -21.13
N PRO A 100 -6.52 -9.50 -21.80
CA PRO A 100 -7.71 -8.92 -22.41
C PRO A 100 -8.61 -8.23 -21.37
N LEU A 101 -9.32 -7.19 -21.81
CA LEU A 101 -10.23 -6.40 -20.96
C LEU A 101 -11.22 -7.26 -20.15
N GLU A 102 -11.86 -8.25 -20.79
CA GLU A 102 -12.86 -9.10 -20.15
C GLU A 102 -12.30 -9.90 -18.97
N GLU A 103 -11.06 -10.39 -19.10
CA GLU A 103 -10.37 -11.17 -18.07
C GLU A 103 -9.95 -10.28 -16.91
N MET A 104 -9.44 -9.07 -17.19
CA MET A 104 -9.10 -8.08 -16.16
C MET A 104 -10.33 -7.67 -15.34
N VAL A 105 -11.44 -7.38 -16.02
CA VAL A 105 -12.71 -7.03 -15.38
C VAL A 105 -13.25 -8.19 -14.53
N ALA A 106 -13.19 -9.42 -15.03
CA ALA A 106 -13.62 -10.60 -14.25
C ALA A 106 -12.79 -10.74 -12.96
N ALA A 107 -11.46 -10.62 -13.08
CA ALA A 107 -10.55 -10.74 -11.94
C ALA A 107 -10.70 -9.57 -10.93
N ALA A 108 -11.07 -8.38 -11.39
CA ALA A 108 -11.41 -7.25 -10.51
C ALA A 108 -12.71 -7.50 -9.73
N ALA A 109 -13.72 -8.09 -10.39
CA ALA A 109 -14.97 -8.46 -9.74
C ALA A 109 -14.78 -9.57 -8.68
N GLU A 110 -13.94 -10.57 -8.96
CA GLU A 110 -13.60 -11.64 -8.00
C GLU A 110 -12.91 -11.10 -6.73
N ARG A 111 -12.13 -10.01 -6.87
CA ARG A 111 -11.52 -9.30 -5.73
C ARG A 111 -12.52 -8.48 -4.92
N GLY A 112 -13.76 -8.36 -5.38
CA GLY A 112 -14.82 -7.59 -4.69
C GLY A 112 -14.65 -6.08 -4.81
N TYR A 113 -13.99 -5.59 -5.87
CA TYR A 113 -13.86 -4.16 -6.10
C TYR A 113 -15.22 -3.48 -6.38
N ALA A 114 -15.38 -2.28 -5.84
CA ALA A 114 -16.51 -1.40 -6.11
C ALA A 114 -16.32 -0.60 -7.41
N TYR A 115 -15.08 -0.43 -7.88
CA TYR A 115 -14.76 0.21 -9.15
C TYR A 115 -13.46 -0.32 -9.76
N TYR A 116 -13.33 -0.19 -11.09
CA TYR A 116 -12.13 -0.59 -11.82
C TYR A 116 -11.93 0.32 -13.03
N ALA A 117 -10.75 0.95 -13.15
CA ALA A 117 -10.43 1.84 -14.25
C ALA A 117 -9.50 1.19 -15.27
N VAL A 118 -9.89 1.29 -16.54
CA VAL A 118 -9.08 0.94 -17.70
C VAL A 118 -8.45 2.21 -18.23
N THR A 119 -7.11 2.25 -18.28
CA THR A 119 -6.33 3.47 -18.54
C THR A 119 -5.16 3.19 -19.48
N ASP A 120 -5.38 2.44 -20.55
CA ASP A 120 -4.36 2.23 -21.58
C ASP A 120 -3.75 3.55 -22.08
N HIS A 121 -2.48 3.46 -22.52
CA HIS A 121 -1.71 4.58 -23.06
C HIS A 121 -2.41 5.28 -24.22
N ALA A 122 -2.21 6.59 -24.31
CA ALA A 122 -2.70 7.43 -25.38
C ALA A 122 -1.85 7.31 -26.67
N PRO A 123 -2.27 7.92 -27.80
CA PRO A 123 -1.60 7.75 -29.10
C PRO A 123 -0.16 8.29 -29.19
N ASN A 124 0.20 9.33 -28.41
CA ASN A 124 1.51 9.95 -28.46
C ASN A 124 2.64 9.03 -27.97
N LEU A 125 2.35 8.03 -27.12
CA LEU A 125 3.27 6.92 -26.86
C LEU A 125 3.26 5.92 -28.01
N TYR A 126 3.77 6.34 -29.17
CA TYR A 126 3.69 5.63 -30.46
C TYR A 126 4.06 4.13 -30.41
N MET A 127 4.97 3.74 -29.52
CA MET A 127 5.38 2.33 -29.36
C MET A 127 4.23 1.41 -28.91
N GLN A 128 3.23 1.95 -28.23
CA GLN A 128 2.03 1.23 -27.78
C GLN A 128 0.98 1.05 -28.88
N ARG A 129 1.14 1.75 -30.01
CA ARG A 129 0.27 1.65 -31.19
C ARG A 129 -1.21 1.89 -30.88
N MET A 130 -1.52 2.66 -29.84
CA MET A 130 -2.87 3.11 -29.57
C MET A 130 -3.30 4.15 -30.61
N THR A 131 -4.59 4.21 -30.92
CA THR A 131 -5.17 5.20 -31.85
C THR A 131 -6.50 5.68 -31.28
N ASP A 132 -6.99 6.84 -31.74
CA ASP A 132 -8.32 7.35 -31.39
C ASP A 132 -9.42 6.32 -31.66
N GLU A 133 -9.32 5.61 -32.78
CA GLU A 133 -10.27 4.55 -33.13
C GLU A 133 -10.29 3.43 -32.09
N LYS A 134 -9.11 2.96 -31.67
CA LYS A 134 -8.96 1.92 -30.63
C LYS A 134 -9.50 2.39 -29.29
N ILE A 135 -9.15 3.61 -28.85
CA ILE A 135 -9.64 4.20 -27.59
C ILE A 135 -11.17 4.32 -27.61
N LEU A 136 -11.74 4.83 -28.70
CA LEU A 136 -13.18 4.97 -28.83
C LEU A 136 -13.91 3.62 -28.90
N ALA A 137 -13.27 2.59 -29.48
CA ALA A 137 -13.76 1.22 -29.49
C ALA A 137 -13.73 0.60 -28.08
N GLN A 138 -12.60 0.73 -27.37
CA GLN A 138 -12.45 0.29 -25.98
C GLN A 138 -13.50 0.95 -25.08
N ARG A 139 -13.75 2.25 -25.24
CA ARG A 139 -14.80 2.96 -24.49
C ARG A 139 -16.17 2.31 -24.65
N ARG A 140 -16.51 1.87 -25.87
CA ARG A 140 -17.78 1.17 -26.14
C ARG A 140 -17.79 -0.21 -25.47
N GLN A 141 -16.68 -0.93 -25.53
CA GLN A 141 -16.52 -2.24 -24.89
C GLN A 141 -16.66 -2.13 -23.36
N VAL A 142 -15.95 -1.20 -22.72
CA VAL A 142 -16.07 -0.92 -21.28
C VAL A 142 -17.52 -0.59 -20.90
N ARG A 143 -18.22 0.27 -21.67
CA ARG A 143 -19.64 0.58 -21.43
C ARG A 143 -20.57 -0.63 -21.57
N SER A 144 -20.27 -1.55 -22.49
CA SER A 144 -21.06 -2.78 -22.64
C SER A 144 -20.83 -3.80 -21.52
N LEU A 145 -19.64 -3.77 -20.90
CA LEU A 145 -19.29 -4.62 -19.76
C LEU A 145 -19.75 -4.02 -18.43
N ASP A 146 -19.90 -2.69 -18.36
CA ASP A 146 -20.39 -2.01 -17.16
C ASP A 146 -21.81 -2.52 -16.81
N GLY A 147 -21.97 -2.99 -15.58
CA GLY A 147 -23.20 -3.63 -15.10
C GLY A 147 -23.28 -5.15 -15.27
N LYS A 148 -22.35 -5.79 -15.99
CA LYS A 148 -22.27 -7.27 -16.05
C LYS A 148 -21.92 -7.88 -14.69
N TYR A 149 -21.10 -7.19 -13.91
CA TYR A 149 -20.70 -7.60 -12.56
C TYR A 149 -21.34 -6.65 -11.56
N HIS A 150 -22.50 -7.05 -11.01
CA HIS A 150 -23.29 -6.24 -10.08
C HIS A 150 -22.43 -5.75 -8.90
N GLY A 151 -22.47 -4.44 -8.64
CA GLY A 151 -21.74 -3.82 -7.52
C GLY A 151 -20.36 -3.25 -7.87
N MET A 152 -19.83 -3.51 -9.06
CA MET A 152 -18.59 -2.90 -9.55
C MET A 152 -18.85 -1.93 -10.70
N ARG A 153 -18.35 -0.70 -10.60
CA ARG A 153 -18.40 0.31 -11.66
C ARG A 153 -17.15 0.26 -12.53
N LEU A 154 -17.32 0.14 -13.84
CA LEU A 154 -16.20 0.31 -14.77
C LEU A 154 -16.00 1.78 -15.13
N LEU A 155 -14.74 2.18 -15.14
CA LEU A 155 -14.29 3.51 -15.57
C LEU A 155 -13.43 3.35 -16.80
N HIS A 156 -13.69 4.18 -17.81
CA HIS A 156 -12.84 4.27 -18.99
C HIS A 156 -12.06 5.57 -18.91
N GLY A 157 -10.74 5.46 -18.85
CA GLY A 157 -9.78 6.55 -18.90
C GLY A 157 -8.67 6.22 -19.90
N THR A 158 -7.60 7.01 -19.85
CA THR A 158 -6.40 6.80 -20.65
C THR A 158 -5.22 7.44 -19.91
N GLU A 159 -4.06 6.81 -19.99
CA GLU A 159 -2.79 7.43 -19.55
C GLU A 159 -2.31 8.34 -20.69
N LEU A 160 -2.54 9.66 -20.54
CA LEU A 160 -2.10 10.67 -21.50
C LEU A 160 -0.60 10.95 -21.33
N ASP A 161 0.12 11.11 -22.43
CA ASP A 161 1.49 11.59 -22.41
C ASP A 161 1.52 13.11 -22.25
N ASN A 162 2.51 13.59 -21.50
CA ASN A 162 2.85 15.00 -21.45
C ASN A 162 4.02 15.27 -22.41
N GLY A 163 3.78 16.12 -23.40
CA GLY A 163 4.80 16.58 -24.33
C GLY A 163 5.85 17.48 -23.67
N PRO A 164 6.96 17.77 -24.38
CA PRO A 164 8.06 18.57 -23.85
C PRO A 164 7.67 20.01 -23.46
N GLU A 165 6.62 20.56 -24.06
CA GLU A 165 6.11 21.91 -23.75
C GLU A 165 4.86 21.88 -22.84
N GLY A 166 4.50 20.71 -22.31
CA GLY A 166 3.36 20.52 -21.41
C GLY A 166 2.01 20.35 -22.08
N GLU A 167 1.97 20.20 -23.41
CA GLU A 167 0.81 19.71 -24.15
C GLU A 167 0.48 18.26 -23.75
N VAL A 168 -0.78 17.87 -23.94
CA VAL A 168 -1.28 16.52 -23.72
C VAL A 168 -1.86 15.97 -25.03
N ASP A 169 -1.96 14.64 -25.14
CA ASP A 169 -2.72 13.94 -26.20
C ASP A 169 -4.09 14.55 -26.53
#